data_AF-A0AAD9IZL9-F1
#
_entry.id   AF-A0AAD9IZL9-F1
#
_cell.length_a   1.000
_cell.length_b   1.000
_cell.length_c   1.000
_cell.angle_alpha   90.00
_cell.angle_beta   90.00
_cell.angle_gamma   90.00
#
_symmetry.space_group_name_H-M   'P 1'
#
loop_
_entity.id
_entity.type
_entity.pdbx_description
1 polymer ?
#
loop_
_entity_poly.entity_id
_entity_poly.type
_entity_poly.pdbx_seq_one_letter_code
_entity_poly.pdbx_strand_id
1 'polypeptide(L)' 'MSYTKEDIIAVFKAFDADNSGQVSNKELVTVLTKLFKDDADKAKSAAEFLMKSFDKDHSGQLSQDEFVTGIQKFIAQ' A
#
# COMPACT_ATOMS: atom_id res chain seq x y z
N MET A 1 8.32 15.73 -8.54
CA MET A 1 7.26 15.19 -9.42
C MET A 1 6.04 15.01 -8.55
N SER A 2 4.92 15.63 -8.89
CA SER A 2 3.68 15.51 -8.11
C SER A 2 2.84 14.40 -8.74
N TYR A 3 2.73 13.26 -8.06
CA TYR A 3 1.84 12.18 -8.49
C TYR A 3 0.39 12.62 -8.28
N THR A 4 -0.48 12.40 -9.27
CA THR A 4 -1.90 12.77 -9.13
C THR A 4 -2.67 11.68 -8.38
N LYS A 5 -3.90 11.99 -7.95
CA LYS A 5 -4.78 10.98 -7.36
C LYS A 5 -5.00 9.82 -8.35
N GLU A 6 -5.10 10.07 -9.65
CA GLU A 6 -5.25 9.02 -10.66
C GLU A 6 -4.04 8.10 -10.74
N ASP A 7 -2.81 8.64 -10.70
CA ASP A 7 -1.58 7.82 -10.71
C ASP A 7 -1.53 6.88 -9.50
N ILE A 8 -1.86 7.41 -8.32
CA ILE A 8 -1.86 6.64 -7.08
C ILE A 8 -2.97 5.58 -7.09
N ILE A 9 -4.12 5.88 -7.71
CA ILE A 9 -5.20 4.90 -7.91
C ILE A 9 -4.79 3.81 -8.90
N ALA A 10 -4.06 4.14 -9.96
CA ALA A 10 -3.54 3.14 -10.89
C ALA A 10 -2.57 2.18 -10.19
N VAL A 11 -1.72 2.71 -9.32
CA VAL A 11 -0.87 1.90 -8.44
C VAL A 11 -1.71 1.07 -7.47
N PHE A 12 -2.69 1.67 -6.80
CA PHE A 12 -3.59 0.96 -5.89
C PHE A 12 -4.26 -0.24 -6.58
N LYS A 13 -4.79 -0.06 -7.79
CA LYS A 13 -5.39 -1.14 -8.59
C LYS A 13 -4.40 -2.21 -9.01
N ALA A 14 -3.12 -1.88 -9.13
CA ALA A 14 -2.07 -2.86 -9.39
C ALA A 14 -1.74 -3.69 -8.13
N PHE A 15 -2.05 -3.17 -6.94
CA PHE A 15 -1.90 -3.87 -5.66
C PHE A 15 -3.16 -4.66 -5.27
N ASP A 16 -4.35 -4.11 -5.49
CA ASP A 16 -5.66 -4.73 -5.29
C ASP A 16 -5.92 -5.80 -6.36
N ALA A 17 -5.38 -6.99 -6.12
CA ALA A 17 -5.41 -8.08 -7.09
C ALA A 17 -6.79 -8.73 -7.16
N ASP A 18 -7.53 -8.72 -6.04
CA ASP A 18 -8.87 -9.28 -5.95
C ASP A 18 -9.98 -8.27 -6.32
N ASN A 19 -9.63 -7.01 -6.60
CA ASN A 19 -10.57 -5.92 -6.89
C ASN A 19 -11.61 -5.73 -5.77
N SER A 20 -11.22 -5.97 -4.52
CA SER A 20 -12.07 -5.75 -3.36
C SER A 20 -12.27 -4.26 -3.06
N GLY A 21 -11.46 -3.38 -3.65
CA GLY A 21 -11.45 -1.94 -3.37
C GLY A 21 -10.66 -1.60 -2.10
N GLN A 22 -9.96 -2.57 -1.52
CA GLN A 22 -9.10 -2.43 -0.35
C GLN A 22 -7.83 -3.23 -0.58
N VAL A 23 -6.68 -2.74 -0.13
CA VAL A 23 -5.42 -3.50 -0.19
C VAL A 23 -5.21 -4.19 1.14
N SER A 24 -5.33 -5.51 1.14
CA SER A 24 -5.07 -6.32 2.32
C SER A 24 -3.56 -6.39 2.62
N ASN A 25 -3.23 -6.73 3.86
CA ASN A 25 -1.82 -6.95 4.26
C ASN A 25 -1.13 -7.98 3.34
N LYS A 26 -1.85 -9.04 2.95
CA LYS A 26 -1.31 -10.09 2.07
C LYS A 26 -0.94 -9.55 0.69
N GLU A 27 -1.77 -8.71 0.11
CA GLU A 27 -1.50 -8.10 -1.20
C GLU A 27 -0.34 -7.12 -1.12
N LEU A 28 -0.32 -6.30 -0.08
CA LEU A 28 0.78 -5.37 0.19
C LEU A 28 2.11 -6.12 0.34
N VAL A 29 2.16 -7.19 1.15
CA VAL A 29 3.34 -8.05 1.30
C VAL A 29 3.73 -8.68 -0.03
N THR A 30 2.78 -9.19 -0.81
CA THR A 30 3.07 -9.85 -2.09
C THR A 30 3.77 -8.91 -3.05
N VAL A 31 3.31 -7.66 -3.16
CA VAL A 31 3.92 -6.67 -4.05
C VAL A 31 5.26 -6.18 -3.49
N LEU A 32 5.36 -5.95 -2.19
CA LEU A 32 6.62 -5.56 -1.55
C LEU A 32 7.67 -6.66 -1.68
N THR A 33 7.31 -7.94 -1.55
CA THR A 33 8.22 -9.07 -1.76
C THR A 33 8.82 -9.05 -3.16
N LYS A 34 8.01 -8.73 -4.19
CA LYS A 34 8.51 -8.55 -5.55
C LYS A 34 9.47 -7.36 -5.67
N LEU A 35 9.21 -6.26 -4.96
CA LEU A 35 10.08 -5.07 -4.94
C LEU A 35 11.40 -5.32 -4.17
N PHE A 36 11.37 -6.13 -3.10
CA PHE A 36 12.52 -6.48 -2.28
C PHE A 36 13.30 -7.71 -2.77
N LYS A 37 13.11 -8.15 -4.02
CA LYS A 37 13.79 -9.31 -4.63
C LYS A 37 13.58 -10.61 -3.82
N ASP A 38 12.34 -10.92 -3.48
CA ASP A 38 11.92 -12.12 -2.73
C ASP A 38 12.40 -12.18 -1.26
N ASP A 39 12.83 -11.04 -0.68
CA ASP A 39 13.09 -10.93 0.75
C ASP A 39 11.75 -10.77 1.52
N ALA A 40 11.12 -11.90 1.82
CA ALA A 40 9.81 -11.97 2.46
C ALA A 40 9.78 -11.37 3.88
N ASP A 41 10.87 -11.51 4.64
CA ASP A 41 10.97 -10.95 5.99
C ASP A 41 10.97 -9.42 5.96
N LYS A 42 11.78 -8.81 5.07
CA LYS A 42 11.76 -7.34 4.90
C LYS A 42 10.44 -6.85 4.33
N ALA A 43 9.88 -7.56 3.36
CA ALA A 43 8.59 -7.20 2.78
C ALA A 43 7.48 -7.21 3.83
N LYS A 44 7.48 -8.21 4.72
CA LYS A 44 6.52 -8.29 5.83
C LYS A 44 6.69 -7.13 6.82
N SER A 45 7.91 -6.84 7.27
CA SER A 45 8.14 -5.72 8.18
C SER A 45 7.80 -4.36 7.54
N ALA A 46 8.09 -4.18 6.25
CA ALA A 46 7.73 -2.98 5.51
C ALA A 46 6.21 -2.86 5.35
N ALA A 47 5.52 -3.96 5.03
CA ALA A 47 4.06 -4.00 4.94
C ALA A 47 3.41 -3.66 6.28
N GLU A 48 3.87 -4.25 7.38
CA GLU A 48 3.37 -3.97 8.73
C GLU A 48 3.60 -2.51 9.13
N PHE A 49 4.76 -1.94 8.78
CA PHE A 49 5.06 -0.54 9.03
C PHE A 49 4.16 0.41 8.23
N LEU A 50 3.99 0.13 6.92
CA LEU A 50 3.11 0.89 6.05
C LEU A 50 1.66 0.78 6.49
N MET A 51 1.21 -0.44 6.82
CA MET A 51 -0.13 -0.69 7.35
C MET A 51 -0.33 0.14 8.61
N LYS A 52 0.50 0.00 9.65
CA LYS A 52 0.36 0.81 10.88
C LYS A 52 0.37 2.32 10.66
N SER A 53 1.08 2.79 9.64
CA SER A 53 1.21 4.22 9.38
C SER A 53 0.02 4.78 8.60
N PHE A 54 -0.59 3.96 7.74
CA PHE A 54 -1.60 4.38 6.76
C PHE A 54 -3.02 3.92 7.16
N ASP A 55 -3.15 2.74 7.78
CA ASP A 55 -4.39 2.14 8.33
C ASP A 55 -4.78 2.88 9.61
N LYS A 56 -5.56 3.95 9.43
CA LYS A 56 -5.99 4.82 10.53
C LYS A 56 -7.20 4.27 11.25
N ASP A 57 -8.04 3.53 10.53
CA ASP A 57 -9.23 2.92 11.11
C ASP A 57 -8.93 1.57 11.80
N HIS A 58 -7.70 1.07 11.65
CA HIS A 58 -7.23 -0.21 12.19
C HIS A 58 -8.07 -1.39 11.71
N SER A 59 -8.59 -1.30 10.49
CA SER A 59 -9.34 -2.36 9.83
C SER A 59 -8.44 -3.54 9.43
N GLY A 60 -7.11 -3.35 9.40
CA GLY A 60 -6.14 -4.33 8.94
C GLY A 60 -6.02 -4.40 7.41
N GLN A 61 -6.65 -3.45 6.72
CA GLN A 61 -6.65 -3.30 5.26
C GLN A 61 -6.53 -1.80 4.93
N LEU A 62 -5.93 -1.47 3.80
CA LEU A 62 -5.85 -0.08 3.35
C LEU A 62 -6.98 0.20 2.38
N SER A 63 -7.91 1.05 2.80
CA SER A 63 -8.89 1.61 1.87
C SER A 63 -8.21 2.48 0.82
N GLN A 64 -8.86 2.66 -0.34
CA GLN A 64 -8.36 3.51 -1.41
C GLN A 64 -8.02 4.93 -0.91
N ASP A 65 -8.84 5.52 -0.03
CA ASP A 65 -8.60 6.85 0.52
C ASP A 65 -7.40 6.89 1.48
N GLU A 66 -7.21 5.86 2.32
CA GLU A 66 -6.05 5.75 3.19
C GLU A 66 -4.77 5.54 2.39
N PHE A 67 -4.82 4.72 1.34
CA PHE A 67 -3.68 4.50 0.45
C PHE A 67 -3.30 5.79 -0.28
N VAL A 68 -4.28 6.49 -0.86
CA VAL A 68 -4.04 7.78 -1.53
C VAL A 68 -3.47 8.80 -0.56
N THR A 69 -4.08 8.95 0.62
CA THR A 69 -3.63 9.91 1.63
C THR A 69 -2.24 9.57 2.17
N GLY A 70 -1.98 8.28 2.42
CA GLY A 70 -0.71 7.79 2.94
C GLY A 70 0.43 7.97 1.94
N ILE A 71 0.21 7.57 0.69
CA ILE A 71 1.17 7.79 -0.40
C ILE A 71 1.38 9.29 -0.58
N GLN A 72 0.32 10.10 -0.74
CA GLN A 72 0.44 11.56 -0.89
C GLN A 72 1.28 12.19 0.22
N LYS A 73 1.11 11.76 1.48
CA LYS A 73 1.96 12.24 2.58
C LYS A 73 3.40 11.77 2.49
N PHE A 74 3.64 10.54 2.06
CA PHE A 74 4.97 9.96 1.93
C PHE A 74 5.79 10.62 0.81
N ILE A 75 5.19 10.91 -0.34
CA ILE A 75 5.85 11.62 -1.46
C ILE A 75 5.87 13.15 -1.30
N ALA A 76 5.05 13.73 -0.43
CA ALA A 76 5.08 15.16 -0.11
C ALA A 76 6.12 15.52 0.96
N GLN A 77 6.82 14.53 1.51
CA GLN A 77 7.91 14.69 2.49
C GLN A 77 9.27 14.69 1.80
#